data_AF-A0A9P9PU93-F1
#
_entry.id   AF-A0A9P9PU93-F1
#
_cell.length_a   1.000
_cell.length_b   1.000
_cell.length_c   1.000
_cell.angle_alpha   90.00
_cell.angle_beta   90.00
_cell.angle_gamma   90.00
#
_symmetry.space_group_name_H-M   'P 1'
#
loop_
_entity.id
_entity.type
_entity.pdbx_description
1 polymer ?
#
loop_
_entity_poly.entity_id
_entity_poly.type
_entity_poly.pdbx_seq_one_letter_code
_entity_poly.pdbx_strand_id
1 'polypeptide(L)'
;MVVHKSRGSARRETRRKPISLGGRALRLLVGPSKRQFTVHEDMRCTSSQYFKYRFDPRRKGIEGDCSICTESLCSHEEPLTWCKTCGNNAHKKFIQDWTNRNKTCPMCRAPWAMRNIFDTIKLAEWKAEAFDAYVQWLYTGTISEYEEDISDSKRFTRMLGVSAQVFGEALQDPSFVNAAQCDLVIGFFKNVIGSQDFGGYLQIISVIRASEKVPRAIVDGLAELFLKHSKEPKDGGDIFTRLTEAGYLEKVKRSNDDDEGSNE
;
A
#
# COMPACT_ATOMS: atom_id res chain seq x y z
N MET A 1 -27.77 -42.19 9.22
CA MET A 1 -26.70 -41.42 9.89
C MET A 1 -26.30 -40.29 8.94
N VAL A 2 -26.65 -39.05 9.26
CA VAL A 2 -26.57 -37.90 8.33
C VAL A 2 -25.16 -37.32 8.36
N VAL A 3 -24.47 -37.37 7.22
CA VAL A 3 -23.12 -36.81 7.06
C VAL A 3 -23.24 -35.29 6.95
N HIS A 4 -22.77 -34.59 7.99
CA HIS A 4 -22.61 -33.13 7.95
C HIS A 4 -21.37 -32.78 7.12
N LYS A 5 -21.58 -32.21 5.92
CA LYS A 5 -20.51 -31.53 5.16
C LYS A 5 -20.11 -30.25 5.89
N SER A 6 -18.89 -30.21 6.41
CA SER A 6 -18.25 -29.00 6.93
C SER A 6 -18.02 -28.02 5.78
N ARG A 7 -18.65 -26.84 5.90
CA ARG A 7 -18.54 -25.73 4.95
C ARG A 7 -17.11 -25.18 4.97
N GLY A 8 -16.52 -25.06 3.79
CA GLY A 8 -15.25 -24.39 3.57
C GLY A 8 -15.26 -22.97 4.15
N SER A 9 -14.16 -22.62 4.81
CA SER A 9 -13.91 -21.29 5.34
C SER A 9 -13.78 -20.31 4.17
N ALA A 10 -14.87 -19.58 3.90
CA ALA A 10 -14.84 -18.45 2.99
C ALA A 10 -13.85 -17.42 3.54
N ARG A 11 -12.74 -17.23 2.83
CA ARG A 11 -11.76 -16.17 3.07
C ARG A 11 -12.55 -14.85 3.10
N ARG A 12 -12.72 -14.29 4.31
CA ARG A 12 -13.47 -13.06 4.53
C ARG A 12 -12.66 -11.94 3.90
N GLU A 13 -12.96 -11.65 2.64
CA GLU A 13 -12.47 -10.50 1.91
C GLU A 13 -12.92 -9.29 2.70
N THR A 14 -12.00 -8.75 3.51
CA THR A 14 -12.27 -7.57 4.32
C THR A 14 -12.49 -6.45 3.32
N ARG A 15 -13.75 -6.16 2.98
CA ARG A 15 -14.13 -5.00 2.17
C ARG A 15 -13.38 -3.80 2.75
N ARG A 16 -12.42 -3.27 2.00
CA ARG A 16 -11.73 -2.04 2.38
C ARG A 16 -12.83 -1.01 2.58
N LYS A 17 -12.92 -0.44 3.78
CA LYS A 17 -13.92 0.58 4.09
C LYS A 17 -13.70 1.75 3.10
N PRO A 18 -14.77 2.42 2.64
CA PRO A 18 -14.63 3.59 1.79
C PRO A 18 -13.64 4.58 2.41
N ILE A 19 -12.65 5.01 1.64
CA ILE A 19 -11.73 6.05 2.08
C ILE A 19 -12.52 7.35 1.99
N SER A 20 -12.95 7.88 3.13
CA SER A 20 -13.47 9.24 3.14
C SER A 20 -12.30 10.20 3.02
N LEU A 21 -12.16 10.78 1.85
CA LEU A 21 -11.18 11.81 1.54
C LEU A 21 -11.71 13.21 1.94
N GLY A 22 -12.61 13.26 2.92
CA GLY A 22 -13.16 14.51 3.43
C GLY A 22 -12.04 15.41 3.92
N GLY A 23 -11.88 16.60 3.32
CA GLY A 23 -10.84 17.52 3.74
C GLY A 23 -10.41 18.51 2.68
N ARG A 24 -9.20 19.04 2.86
CA ARG A 24 -8.56 20.00 1.96
C ARG A 24 -7.69 19.27 0.93
N ALA A 25 -7.67 19.78 -0.30
CA ALA A 25 -6.76 19.32 -1.34
C ALA A 25 -5.59 20.30 -1.52
N LEU A 26 -4.41 19.76 -1.79
CA LEU A 26 -3.19 20.51 -2.05
C LEU A 26 -2.83 20.40 -3.52
N ARG A 27 -2.37 21.51 -4.10
CA ARG A 27 -1.81 21.53 -5.44
C ARG A 27 -0.29 21.40 -5.34
N LEU A 28 0.26 20.34 -5.90
CA LEU A 28 1.71 20.09 -5.88
C LEU A 28 2.25 20.25 -7.30
N LEU A 29 3.27 21.10 -7.46
CA LEU A 29 3.99 21.29 -8.72
C LEU A 29 5.32 20.54 -8.62
N VAL A 30 5.45 19.45 -9.34
CA VAL A 30 6.55 18.49 -9.17
C VAL A 30 7.50 18.54 -10.37
N GLY A 31 8.79 18.54 -10.04
CA GLY A 31 9.88 18.49 -11.00
C GLY A 31 10.09 19.76 -11.83
N PRO A 32 11.08 19.73 -12.74
CA PRO A 32 11.41 20.87 -13.60
C PRO A 32 10.25 21.30 -14.51
N SER A 33 9.46 20.32 -14.98
CA SER A 33 8.27 20.54 -15.81
C SER A 33 7.08 21.10 -15.03
N LYS A 34 7.15 21.14 -13.69
CA LYS A 34 6.08 21.60 -12.79
C LYS A 34 4.77 20.84 -13.05
N ARG A 35 4.84 19.53 -13.29
CA ARG A 35 3.65 18.69 -13.47
C ARG A 35 2.76 18.84 -12.23
N GLN A 36 1.47 19.11 -12.47
CA GLN A 36 0.53 19.41 -11.41
C GLN A 36 -0.12 18.14 -10.88
N PHE A 37 -0.10 17.96 -9.56
CA PHE A 37 -0.80 16.92 -8.84
C PHE A 37 -1.77 17.54 -7.83
N THR A 38 -2.88 16.86 -7.56
CA THR A 38 -3.83 17.23 -6.51
C THR A 38 -3.90 16.09 -5.51
N VAL A 39 -3.51 16.35 -4.26
CA VAL A 39 -3.46 15.33 -3.20
C VAL A 39 -4.22 15.84 -1.97
N HIS A 40 -4.99 14.98 -1.33
CA HIS A 40 -5.69 15.29 -0.09
C HIS A 40 -4.68 15.46 1.05
N GLU A 41 -4.81 16.53 1.84
CA GLU A 41 -3.86 16.89 2.91
C GLU A 41 -3.65 15.75 3.91
N ASP A 42 -4.72 15.00 4.21
CA ASP A 42 -4.70 13.88 5.16
C ASP A 42 -4.00 12.63 4.62
N MET A 43 -3.93 12.45 3.29
CA MET A 43 -3.25 11.30 2.69
C MET A 43 -1.73 11.44 2.73
N ARG A 44 -1.23 12.67 2.65
CA ARG A 44 0.20 12.95 2.51
C ARG A 44 1.01 12.65 3.78
N CYS A 45 0.40 12.81 4.95
CA CYS A 45 1.11 12.76 6.24
C CYS A 45 0.87 11.47 7.03
N THR A 46 0.05 10.55 6.50
CA THR A 46 -0.31 9.30 7.19
C THR A 46 0.86 8.30 7.21
N SER A 47 1.63 8.21 6.11
CA SER A 47 2.71 7.23 5.97
C SER A 47 4.10 7.84 5.77
N SER A 48 4.21 9.07 5.26
CA SER A 48 5.49 9.76 5.02
C SER A 48 5.87 10.72 6.15
N GLN A 49 7.01 10.44 6.81
CA GLN A 49 7.59 11.39 7.78
C GLN A 49 8.12 12.66 7.10
N TYR A 50 8.68 12.55 5.90
CA TYR A 50 9.17 13.70 5.14
C TYR A 50 8.07 14.75 4.99
N PHE A 51 6.90 14.35 4.50
CA PHE A 51 5.81 15.29 4.29
C PHE A 51 5.22 15.83 5.58
N LYS A 52 5.12 15.01 6.63
CA LYS A 52 4.70 15.45 7.96
C LYS A 52 5.59 16.59 8.45
N TYR A 53 6.92 16.40 8.46
CA TYR A 53 7.84 17.44 8.92
C TYR A 53 7.92 18.65 7.99
N ARG A 54 7.86 18.42 6.67
CA ARG A 54 8.04 19.49 5.69
C ARG A 54 6.87 20.46 5.64
N PHE A 55 5.65 19.99 5.91
CA PHE A 55 4.43 20.77 5.67
C PHE A 55 3.56 20.98 6.90
N ASP A 56 3.56 20.01 7.80
CA ASP A 56 2.72 20.03 9.00
C ASP A 56 3.55 19.73 10.26
N PRO A 57 4.71 20.40 10.48
CA PRO A 57 5.67 20.03 11.53
C PRO A 57 5.11 20.08 12.95
N ARG A 58 4.01 20.84 13.15
CA ARG A 58 3.34 20.97 14.44
C ARG A 58 2.06 20.15 14.53
N ARG A 59 1.57 19.54 13.45
CA ARG A 59 0.33 18.74 13.49
C ARG A 59 0.57 17.48 14.32
N LYS A 60 -0.28 17.28 15.31
CA LYS A 60 -0.28 16.06 16.13
C LYS A 60 -0.91 14.90 15.37
N GLY A 61 -0.62 13.67 15.81
CA GLY A 61 -1.31 12.48 15.32
C GLY A 61 -2.83 12.62 15.44
N ILE A 62 -3.57 11.97 14.53
CA ILE A 62 -5.03 11.92 14.58
C ILE A 62 -5.38 10.79 15.54
N GLU A 63 -5.56 11.12 16.81
CA GLU A 63 -5.82 10.16 17.89
C GLU A 63 -6.84 10.76 18.87
N GLY A 64 -7.68 9.89 19.45
CA GLY A 64 -8.66 10.27 20.47
C GLY A 64 -9.88 11.00 19.92
N ASP A 65 -10.49 11.82 20.79
CA ASP A 65 -11.75 12.50 20.53
C ASP A 65 -11.56 14.00 20.29
N CYS A 66 -12.46 14.56 19.49
CA CYS A 66 -12.50 15.98 19.18
C CYS A 66 -12.85 16.76 20.45
N SER A 67 -11.98 17.67 20.86
CA SER A 67 -12.15 18.47 22.08
C SER A 67 -13.32 19.46 22.04
N ILE A 68 -14.04 19.56 20.91
CA ILE A 68 -15.20 20.45 20.74
C ILE A 68 -16.51 19.66 20.80
N CYS A 69 -16.63 18.56 20.05
CA CYS A 69 -17.85 17.76 19.97
C CYS A 69 -17.79 16.44 20.74
N THR A 70 -16.63 16.07 21.28
CA THR A 70 -16.38 14.82 22.02
C THR A 70 -16.54 13.52 21.21
N GLU A 71 -16.67 13.62 19.89
CA GLU A 71 -16.71 12.47 18.97
C GLU A 71 -15.31 12.09 18.48
N SER A 72 -15.13 10.83 18.06
CA SER A 72 -13.84 10.31 17.61
C SER A 72 -13.29 11.04 16.38
N LEU A 73 -12.03 11.49 16.48
CA LEU A 73 -11.29 12.10 15.36
C LEU A 73 -10.94 11.09 14.27
N CYS A 74 -10.95 9.80 14.60
CA CYS A 74 -10.70 8.73 13.64
C CYS A 74 -11.95 8.33 12.85
N SER A 75 -13.09 8.98 13.10
CA SER A 75 -14.27 8.79 12.27
C SER A 75 -13.99 9.38 10.89
N HIS A 76 -14.03 8.54 9.85
CA HIS A 76 -13.92 8.98 8.46
C HIS A 76 -15.13 9.83 8.02
N GLU A 77 -16.09 10.11 8.90
CA GLU A 77 -17.37 10.73 8.55
C GLU A 77 -17.25 12.25 8.38
N GLU A 78 -16.35 12.89 9.13
CA GLU A 78 -16.23 14.35 9.15
C GLU A 78 -14.80 14.82 8.81
N PRO A 79 -14.64 15.81 7.91
CA PRO A 79 -13.33 16.32 7.54
C PRO A 79 -12.61 16.95 8.74
N LEU A 80 -11.31 16.67 8.85
CA LEU A 80 -10.48 17.22 9.91
C LEU A 80 -9.78 18.51 9.50
N THR A 81 -9.39 19.28 10.50
CA THR A 81 -8.45 20.40 10.39
C THR A 81 -7.65 20.52 11.69
N TRP A 82 -6.65 21.40 11.70
CA TRP A 82 -5.73 21.47 12.84
C TRP A 82 -5.16 22.88 13.08
N CYS A 83 -4.85 23.17 14.34
CA CYS A 83 -4.32 24.47 14.77
C CYS A 83 -2.82 24.63 14.42
N LYS A 84 -2.47 25.64 13.62
CA LYS A 84 -1.05 25.93 13.26
C LYS A 84 -0.14 26.19 14.47
N THR A 85 -0.70 26.65 15.59
CA THR A 85 0.07 26.98 16.79
C THR A 85 0.32 25.75 17.65
N CYS A 86 -0.74 25.07 18.10
CA CYS A 86 -0.63 23.97 19.07
C CYS A 86 -0.74 22.56 18.47
N GLY A 87 -1.08 22.43 17.19
CA GLY A 87 -1.09 21.14 16.50
C GLY A 87 -2.32 20.26 16.69
N ASN A 88 -3.23 20.60 17.60
CA ASN A 88 -4.40 19.77 17.90
C ASN A 88 -5.34 19.71 16.68
N ASN A 89 -5.84 18.49 16.41
CA ASN A 89 -6.84 18.22 15.39
C ASN A 89 -8.26 18.50 15.92
N ALA A 90 -9.16 18.89 15.03
CA ALA A 90 -10.58 19.08 15.31
C ALA A 90 -11.39 18.84 14.04
N HIS A 91 -12.64 18.41 14.19
CA HIS A 91 -13.60 18.36 13.09
C HIS A 91 -13.83 19.78 12.53
N LYS A 92 -13.74 19.91 11.20
CA LYS A 92 -13.77 21.19 10.48
C LYS A 92 -15.04 21.99 10.77
N LYS A 93 -16.19 21.32 10.78
CA LYS A 93 -17.50 21.92 11.06
C LYS A 93 -17.50 22.65 12.41
N PHE A 94 -17.11 21.96 13.47
CA PHE A 94 -17.17 22.50 14.83
C PHE A 94 -16.17 23.63 15.08
N ILE A 95 -14.97 23.54 14.50
CA ILE A 95 -14.02 24.66 14.61
C ILE A 95 -14.45 25.86 13.76
N GLN A 96 -15.17 25.65 12.66
CA GLN A 96 -15.72 26.75 11.87
C GLN A 96 -16.80 27.51 12.66
N ASP A 97 -17.70 26.79 13.31
CA ASP A 97 -18.72 27.38 14.19
C ASP A 97 -18.10 28.13 15.38
N TRP A 98 -17.02 27.58 15.95
CA TRP A 98 -16.24 28.25 16.98
C TRP A 98 -15.60 29.53 16.43
N THR A 99 -14.93 29.47 15.29
CA THR A 99 -14.14 30.58 14.72
C THR A 99 -14.97 31.72 14.14
N ASN A 100 -16.23 31.44 13.83
CA ASN A 100 -17.22 32.46 13.53
C ASN A 100 -17.47 33.37 14.73
N ARG A 101 -17.48 32.82 15.95
CA ARG A 101 -17.74 33.54 17.21
C ARG A 101 -16.47 34.03 17.90
N ASN A 102 -15.41 33.23 17.86
CA ASN A 102 -14.15 33.43 18.56
C ASN A 102 -13.00 33.32 17.57
N LYS A 103 -12.24 34.38 17.30
CA LYS A 103 -11.13 34.35 16.33
C LYS A 103 -9.87 33.58 16.81
N THR A 104 -10.03 32.61 17.71
CA THR A 104 -8.96 31.90 18.42
C THR A 104 -9.17 30.39 18.44
N CYS A 105 -8.11 29.62 18.70
CA CYS A 105 -8.17 28.18 18.90
C CYS A 105 -8.80 27.85 20.27
N PRO A 106 -9.76 26.92 20.37
CA PRO A 106 -10.33 26.52 21.66
C PRO A 106 -9.30 25.88 22.60
N MET A 107 -8.21 25.32 22.06
CA MET A 107 -7.26 24.52 22.85
C MET A 107 -6.07 25.32 23.36
N CYS A 108 -5.62 26.32 22.61
CA CYS A 108 -4.46 27.13 23.02
C CYS A 108 -4.74 28.64 23.02
N ARG A 109 -5.96 29.06 22.65
CA ARG A 109 -6.40 30.47 22.55
C ARG A 109 -5.59 31.35 21.59
N ALA A 110 -4.61 30.80 20.86
CA ALA A 110 -3.90 31.51 19.82
C ALA A 110 -4.85 31.91 18.66
N PRO A 111 -4.59 33.01 17.93
CA PRO A 111 -5.38 33.40 16.78
C PRO A 111 -5.55 32.26 15.76
N TRP A 112 -6.78 32.05 15.30
CA TRP A 112 -7.06 31.00 14.33
C TRP A 112 -6.79 31.48 12.91
N ALA A 113 -5.73 30.95 12.29
CA ALA A 113 -5.44 31.22 10.88
C ALA A 113 -6.34 30.36 9.98
N MET A 114 -7.22 31.01 9.21
CA MET A 114 -7.95 30.33 8.14
C MET A 114 -6.96 29.89 7.05
N ARG A 115 -7.16 28.68 6.53
CA ARG A 115 -6.36 28.15 5.42
C ARG A 115 -7.11 28.29 4.12
N ASN A 116 -6.38 28.61 3.06
CA ASN A 116 -6.92 28.55 1.71
C ASN A 116 -7.23 27.10 1.34
N ILE A 117 -8.27 26.92 0.53
CA ILE A 117 -8.71 25.60 0.04
C ILE A 117 -7.62 24.95 -0.81
N PHE A 118 -6.83 25.76 -1.54
CA PHE A 118 -5.70 25.29 -2.33
C PHE A 118 -4.43 26.02 -1.87
N ASP A 119 -3.55 25.30 -1.19
CA ASP A 119 -2.15 25.72 -1.11
C ASP A 119 -1.40 25.11 -2.30
N THR A 120 -0.58 25.93 -2.96
CA THR A 120 0.32 25.46 -4.01
C THR A 120 1.71 25.26 -3.43
N ILE A 121 2.24 24.05 -3.57
CA ILE A 121 3.56 23.65 -3.07
C ILE A 121 4.42 23.26 -4.26
N LYS A 122 5.66 23.74 -4.29
CA LYS A 122 6.64 23.41 -5.31
C LYS A 122 7.60 22.34 -4.78
N LEU A 123 7.78 21.27 -5.55
CA LEU A 123 8.63 20.11 -5.29
C LEU A 123 9.57 19.93 -6.49
N ALA A 124 10.45 20.90 -6.72
CA ALA A 124 11.27 20.99 -7.93
C ALA A 124 12.34 19.90 -8.02
N GLU A 125 12.75 19.36 -6.87
CA GLU A 125 13.83 18.39 -6.71
C GLU A 125 13.44 16.95 -7.10
N TRP A 126 12.16 16.70 -7.35
CA TRP A 126 11.62 15.35 -7.56
C TRP A 126 11.20 15.09 -9.00
N LYS A 127 11.38 13.85 -9.45
CA LYS A 127 10.86 13.38 -10.74
C LYS A 127 9.35 13.18 -10.67
N ALA A 128 8.64 13.64 -11.69
CA ALA A 128 7.18 13.63 -11.69
C ALA A 128 6.61 12.21 -11.80
N GLU A 129 7.31 11.30 -12.46
CA GLU A 129 6.91 9.90 -12.69
C GLU A 129 6.95 9.09 -11.38
N ALA A 130 8.01 9.25 -10.59
CA ALA A 130 8.12 8.62 -9.28
C ALA A 130 7.08 9.18 -8.30
N PHE A 131 6.80 10.48 -8.38
CA PHE A 131 5.75 11.13 -7.61
C PHE A 131 4.35 10.62 -8.00
N ASP A 132 4.09 10.44 -9.28
CA ASP A 132 2.82 9.91 -9.79
C ASP A 132 2.58 8.47 -9.28
N ALA A 133 3.59 7.60 -9.35
CA ALA A 133 3.53 6.26 -8.75
C ALA A 133 3.21 6.30 -7.24
N TYR A 134 3.80 7.24 -6.50
CA TYR A 134 3.51 7.43 -5.09
C TYR A 134 2.06 7.89 -4.84
N VAL A 135 1.56 8.86 -5.61
CA VAL A 135 0.19 9.34 -5.49
C VAL A 135 -0.79 8.22 -5.79
N GLN A 136 -0.59 7.46 -6.87
CA GLN A 136 -1.44 6.33 -7.19
C GLN A 136 -1.46 5.32 -6.04
N TRP A 137 -0.28 4.93 -5.54
CA TRP A 137 -0.18 4.03 -4.40
C TRP A 137 -0.88 4.56 -3.14
N LEU A 138 -0.76 5.86 -2.84
CA LEU A 138 -1.47 6.45 -1.70
C LEU A 138 -2.98 6.21 -1.77
N TYR A 139 -3.57 6.31 -2.96
CA TYR A 139 -5.02 6.17 -3.15
C TYR A 139 -5.49 4.72 -3.31
N THR A 140 -4.69 3.87 -3.96
CA THR A 140 -5.11 2.50 -4.33
C THR A 140 -4.47 1.42 -3.47
N GLY A 141 -3.35 1.74 -2.81
CA GLY A 141 -2.46 0.78 -2.17
C GLY A 141 -1.66 -0.07 -3.16
N THR A 142 -1.67 0.26 -4.46
CA THR A 142 -0.97 -0.48 -5.52
C THR A 142 -0.18 0.48 -6.40
N ILE A 143 1.02 0.07 -6.81
CA ILE A 143 1.80 0.79 -7.81
C ILE A 143 1.32 0.29 -9.17
N SER A 144 0.72 1.17 -9.98
CA SER A 144 0.18 0.76 -11.27
C SER A 144 1.29 0.56 -12.28
N GLU A 145 1.14 -0.45 -13.15
CA GLU A 145 1.94 -0.59 -14.36
C GLU A 145 1.54 0.53 -15.32
N TYR A 146 2.50 1.32 -15.79
CA TYR A 146 2.26 2.30 -16.84
C TYR A 146 2.35 1.58 -18.18
N GLU A 147 1.23 1.50 -18.90
CA GLU A 147 1.23 1.17 -20.31
C GLU A 147 1.62 2.43 -21.09
N GLU A 148 2.91 2.62 -21.35
CA GLU A 148 3.30 3.49 -22.47
C GLU A 148 3.31 2.67 -23.76
N ASP A 149 2.85 3.28 -24.86
CA ASP A 149 2.75 2.74 -26.24
C ASP A 149 4.11 2.41 -26.89
N ILE A 150 5.10 1.94 -26.11
CA ILE A 150 6.45 1.69 -26.57
C ILE A 150 6.74 0.19 -26.51
N SER A 151 7.37 -0.31 -27.58
CA SER A 151 7.85 -1.68 -27.76
C SER A 151 8.81 -2.22 -26.68
N ASP A 152 9.06 -1.45 -25.61
CA ASP A 152 9.98 -1.77 -24.50
C ASP A 152 9.35 -1.51 -23.11
N SER A 153 8.02 -1.69 -23.00
CA SER A 153 7.23 -1.58 -21.76
C SER A 153 7.88 -2.28 -20.53
N LYS A 154 8.51 -3.45 -20.73
CA LYS A 154 9.13 -4.22 -19.64
C LYS A 154 10.32 -3.52 -18.98
N ARG A 155 11.11 -2.75 -19.74
CA ARG A 155 12.26 -2.00 -19.21
C ARG A 155 11.80 -0.78 -18.41
N PHE A 156 10.72 -0.14 -18.87
CA PHE A 156 10.10 1.00 -18.22
C PHE A 156 9.56 0.65 -16.83
N THR A 157 8.79 -0.44 -16.71
CA THR A 157 8.24 -0.89 -15.41
C THR A 157 9.32 -1.16 -14.37
N ARG A 158 10.46 -1.77 -14.77
CA ARG A 158 11.59 -2.01 -13.86
C ARG A 158 12.24 -0.70 -13.39
N MET A 159 12.44 0.24 -14.30
CA MET A 159 13.02 1.53 -13.97
C MET A 159 12.12 2.34 -13.04
N LEU A 160 10.80 2.24 -13.23
CA LEU A 160 9.82 2.87 -12.37
C LEU A 160 9.84 2.28 -10.96
N GLY A 161 9.90 0.94 -10.80
CA GLY A 161 9.98 0.32 -9.47
C GLY A 161 11.22 0.74 -8.67
N VAL A 162 12.40 0.79 -9.31
CA VAL A 162 13.64 1.28 -8.67
C VAL A 162 13.51 2.76 -8.31
N SER A 163 12.95 3.57 -9.22
CA SER A 163 12.73 5.00 -8.98
C SER A 163 11.73 5.22 -7.83
N ALA A 164 10.68 4.40 -7.74
CA ALA A 164 9.69 4.42 -6.67
C ALA A 164 10.31 4.04 -5.33
N GLN A 165 11.21 3.04 -5.29
CA GLN A 165 11.92 2.69 -4.07
C GLN A 165 12.78 3.85 -3.55
N VAL A 166 13.66 4.40 -4.40
CA VAL A 166 14.53 5.54 -4.03
C VAL A 166 13.68 6.73 -3.58
N PHE A 167 12.56 6.97 -4.28
CA PHE A 167 11.62 8.01 -3.92
C PHE A 167 11.00 7.77 -2.54
N GLY A 168 10.56 6.55 -2.24
CA GLY A 168 10.02 6.17 -0.93
C GLY A 168 11.00 6.32 0.22
N GLU A 169 12.27 5.98 0.00
CA GLU A 169 13.34 6.17 0.97
C GLU A 169 13.54 7.66 1.29
N ALA A 170 13.59 8.49 0.25
CA ALA A 170 13.71 9.94 0.40
C ALA A 170 12.46 10.57 1.05
N LEU A 171 11.27 9.99 0.84
CA LEU A 171 10.05 10.36 1.55
C LEU A 171 9.97 9.82 2.99
N GLN A 172 10.88 8.94 3.40
CA GLN A 172 10.83 8.24 4.68
C GLN A 172 9.46 7.57 4.89
N ASP A 173 8.98 6.88 3.85
CA ASP A 173 7.70 6.17 3.84
C ASP A 173 7.95 4.66 3.71
N PRO A 174 8.12 3.93 4.83
CA PRO A 174 8.47 2.51 4.78
C PRO A 174 7.39 1.65 4.13
N SER A 175 6.12 2.07 4.23
CA SER A 175 5.00 1.37 3.61
C SER A 175 5.08 1.44 2.08
N PHE A 176 5.43 2.61 1.53
CA PHE A 176 5.63 2.76 0.10
C PHE A 176 6.90 2.05 -0.39
N VAL A 177 8.00 2.13 0.35
CA VAL A 177 9.25 1.39 0.04
C VAL A 177 8.97 -0.11 -0.08
N ASN A 178 8.24 -0.67 0.89
CA ASN A 178 7.84 -2.07 0.86
C ASN A 178 6.97 -2.37 -0.36
N ALA A 179 6.00 -1.51 -0.69
CA ALA A 179 5.16 -1.69 -1.87
C ALA A 179 5.98 -1.66 -3.17
N ALA A 180 6.95 -0.76 -3.31
CA ALA A 180 7.84 -0.68 -4.46
C ALA A 180 8.73 -1.93 -4.58
N GLN A 181 9.23 -2.44 -3.46
CA GLN A 181 10.00 -3.69 -3.44
C GLN A 181 9.13 -4.90 -3.83
N CYS A 182 7.90 -5.00 -3.32
CA CYS A 182 6.94 -6.02 -3.73
C CYS A 182 6.72 -6.00 -5.24
N ASP A 183 6.47 -4.81 -5.79
CA ASP A 183 6.18 -4.61 -7.21
C ASP A 183 7.37 -5.00 -8.10
N LEU A 184 8.58 -4.59 -7.72
CA LEU A 184 9.82 -4.97 -8.41
C LEU A 184 10.01 -6.49 -8.44
N VAL A 185 9.78 -7.15 -7.30
CA VAL A 185 9.90 -8.59 -7.20
C VAL A 185 8.85 -9.26 -8.08
N ILE A 186 7.57 -8.89 -7.98
CA ILE A 186 6.48 -9.43 -8.80
C ILE A 186 6.79 -9.25 -10.30
N GLY A 187 7.23 -8.05 -10.71
CA GLY A 187 7.61 -7.78 -12.10
C GLY A 187 8.78 -8.62 -12.59
N PHE A 188 9.75 -8.93 -11.72
CA PHE A 188 10.83 -9.87 -12.04
C PHE A 188 10.29 -11.29 -12.25
N PHE A 189 9.43 -11.77 -11.35
CA PHE A 189 8.82 -13.10 -11.46
C PHE A 189 7.95 -13.26 -12.70
N LYS A 190 7.11 -12.28 -13.04
CA LYS A 190 6.30 -12.32 -14.27
C LYS A 190 7.17 -12.54 -15.51
N ASN A 191 8.36 -11.95 -15.55
CA ASN A 191 9.30 -12.15 -16.66
C ASN A 191 9.90 -13.55 -16.69
N VAL A 192 10.26 -14.11 -15.53
CA VAL A 192 10.87 -15.45 -15.40
C VAL A 192 9.85 -16.56 -15.70
N ILE A 193 8.61 -16.39 -15.26
CA ILE A 193 7.49 -17.28 -15.61
C ILE A 193 7.21 -17.18 -17.11
N GLY A 194 7.18 -15.97 -17.67
CA GLY A 194 7.01 -15.74 -19.10
C GLY A 194 8.10 -16.40 -19.96
N SER A 195 9.33 -16.57 -19.44
CA SER A 195 10.41 -17.28 -20.10
C SER A 195 10.41 -18.80 -19.87
N GLN A 196 9.46 -19.33 -19.08
CA GLN A 196 9.42 -20.74 -18.64
C GLN A 196 10.71 -21.24 -17.99
N ASP A 197 11.49 -20.34 -17.38
CA ASP A 197 12.77 -20.70 -16.74
C ASP A 197 12.55 -21.12 -15.29
N PHE A 198 12.33 -22.43 -15.10
CA PHE A 198 12.15 -23.04 -13.78
C PHE A 198 13.40 -22.91 -12.89
N GLY A 199 14.59 -22.91 -13.48
CA GLY A 199 15.86 -22.76 -12.76
C GLY A 199 16.02 -21.35 -12.19
N GLY A 200 15.73 -20.34 -13.01
CA GLY A 200 15.66 -18.94 -12.58
C GLY A 200 14.65 -18.74 -11.45
N TYR A 201 13.46 -19.35 -11.55
CA TYR A 201 12.43 -19.26 -10.52
C TYR A 201 12.91 -19.75 -9.14
N LEU A 202 13.53 -20.94 -9.08
CA LEU A 202 14.02 -21.50 -7.81
C LEU A 202 15.16 -20.67 -7.21
N GLN A 203 16.04 -20.11 -8.04
CA GLN A 203 17.09 -19.21 -7.57
C GLN A 203 16.52 -17.91 -6.97
N ILE A 204 15.40 -17.42 -7.48
CA ILE A 204 14.81 -16.18 -6.97
C ILE A 204 14.12 -16.42 -5.63
N ILE A 205 13.37 -17.52 -5.49
CA ILE A 205 12.77 -17.84 -4.20
C ILE A 205 13.83 -18.08 -3.14
N SER A 206 14.95 -18.74 -3.48
CA SER A 206 16.05 -18.93 -2.53
C SER A 206 16.69 -17.60 -2.11
N VAL A 207 16.94 -16.68 -3.05
CA VAL A 207 17.45 -15.33 -2.76
C VAL A 207 16.47 -14.53 -1.90
N ILE A 208 15.17 -14.61 -2.18
CA ILE A 208 14.15 -13.90 -1.42
C ILE A 208 14.00 -14.48 -0.03
N ARG A 209 14.00 -15.80 0.14
CA ARG A 209 13.98 -16.45 1.46
C ARG A 209 15.22 -16.13 2.28
N ALA A 210 16.37 -15.97 1.63
CA ALA A 210 17.61 -15.55 2.30
C ALA A 210 17.59 -14.07 2.71
N SER A 211 16.68 -13.26 2.15
CA SER A 211 16.52 -11.87 2.53
C SER A 211 15.63 -11.77 3.77
N GLU A 212 16.23 -11.44 4.91
CA GLU A 212 15.51 -11.14 6.16
C GLU A 212 14.52 -9.97 6.04
N LYS A 213 14.63 -9.17 4.97
CA LYS A 213 13.85 -7.96 4.75
C LYS A 213 12.59 -8.19 3.92
N VAL A 214 12.37 -9.37 3.33
CA VAL A 214 11.19 -9.62 2.50
C VAL A 214 10.09 -10.29 3.34
N PRO A 215 8.93 -9.62 3.54
CA PRO A 215 7.80 -10.23 4.22
C PRO A 215 7.42 -11.60 3.66
N ARG A 216 7.19 -12.57 4.56
CA ARG A 216 6.82 -13.95 4.21
C ARG A 216 5.58 -14.03 3.30
N ALA A 217 4.63 -13.11 3.49
CA ALA A 217 3.44 -12.98 2.64
C ALA A 217 3.77 -12.72 1.16
N ILE A 218 4.89 -12.07 0.85
CA ILE A 218 5.35 -11.87 -0.53
C ILE A 218 5.85 -13.19 -1.10
N VAL A 219 6.63 -13.94 -0.31
CA VAL A 219 7.13 -15.28 -0.70
C VAL A 219 5.97 -16.22 -1.01
N ASP A 220 4.96 -16.24 -0.14
CA ASP A 220 3.78 -17.08 -0.31
C ASP A 220 2.95 -16.66 -1.53
N GLY A 221 2.74 -15.35 -1.72
CA GLY A 221 2.03 -14.82 -2.89
C GLY A 221 2.74 -15.11 -4.22
N LEU A 222 4.07 -15.14 -4.23
CA LEU A 222 4.87 -15.50 -5.40
C LEU A 222 4.78 -16.99 -5.72
N ALA A 223 4.78 -17.84 -4.69
CA ALA A 223 4.56 -19.28 -4.85
C ALA A 223 3.18 -19.58 -5.42
N GLU A 224 2.12 -18.91 -4.93
CA GLU A 224 0.76 -19.04 -5.48
C GLU A 224 0.68 -18.56 -6.94
N LEU A 225 1.29 -17.42 -7.26
CA LEU A 225 1.32 -16.87 -8.63
C LEU A 225 1.99 -17.82 -9.62
N PHE A 226 3.09 -18.44 -9.19
CA PHE A 226 3.79 -19.43 -9.99
C PHE A 226 2.96 -20.69 -10.23
N LEU A 227 2.39 -21.27 -9.18
CA LEU A 227 1.51 -22.44 -9.28
C LEU A 227 0.34 -22.19 -10.23
N LYS A 228 -0.21 -20.97 -10.22
CA LYS A 228 -1.33 -20.58 -11.09
C LYS A 228 -0.94 -20.46 -12.57
N HIS A 229 0.31 -20.12 -12.89
CA HIS A 229 0.76 -19.84 -14.26
C HIS A 229 1.70 -20.90 -14.85
N SER A 230 2.19 -21.82 -14.03
CA SER A 230 2.96 -22.97 -14.51
C SER A 230 2.04 -23.93 -15.25
N LYS A 231 2.38 -24.26 -16.49
CA LYS A 231 1.81 -25.44 -17.15
C LYS A 231 2.40 -26.69 -16.50
N GLU A 232 1.62 -27.78 -16.46
CA GLU A 232 2.16 -29.06 -16.01
C GLU A 232 3.44 -29.40 -16.77
N PRO A 233 4.53 -29.77 -16.07
CA PRO A 233 5.76 -30.17 -16.71
C PRO A 233 5.51 -31.37 -17.63
N LYS A 234 6.06 -31.34 -18.86
CA LYS A 234 5.86 -32.42 -19.86
C LYS A 234 6.45 -33.76 -19.41
N ASP A 235 7.33 -33.73 -18.41
CA ASP A 235 8.02 -34.85 -17.76
C ASP A 235 7.17 -35.55 -16.67
N GLY A 236 5.89 -35.18 -16.51
CA GLY A 236 4.91 -35.96 -15.71
C GLY A 236 5.06 -35.84 -14.19
N GLY A 237 5.98 -35.01 -13.71
CA GLY A 237 6.09 -34.66 -12.30
C GLY A 237 5.21 -33.46 -11.96
N ASP A 238 4.20 -33.64 -11.09
CA ASP A 238 3.39 -32.53 -10.58
C ASP A 238 4.29 -31.49 -9.90
N ILE A 239 4.08 -30.22 -10.25
CA ILE A 239 4.86 -29.10 -9.79
C ILE A 239 4.79 -28.92 -8.26
N PHE A 240 3.66 -29.33 -7.66
CA PHE A 240 3.52 -29.37 -6.20
C PHE A 240 4.51 -30.34 -5.55
N THR A 241 4.75 -31.50 -6.15
CA THR A 241 5.71 -32.48 -5.65
C THR A 241 7.12 -31.90 -5.66
N ARG A 242 7.53 -31.25 -6.76
CA ARG A 242 8.87 -30.62 -6.87
C ARG A 242 9.06 -29.46 -5.89
N LEU A 243 8.03 -28.66 -5.67
CA LEU A 243 8.06 -27.56 -4.69
C LEU A 243 8.07 -28.09 -3.25
N THR A 244 7.40 -29.20 -2.98
CA THR A 244 7.41 -29.85 -1.66
C THR A 244 8.77 -30.51 -1.40
N GLU A 245 9.35 -31.21 -2.38
CA GLU A 245 10.66 -31.85 -2.30
C GLU A 245 11.80 -30.85 -2.12
N ALA A 246 11.72 -29.69 -2.78
CA ALA A 246 12.68 -28.62 -2.61
C ALA A 246 12.42 -27.75 -1.36
N GLY A 247 11.48 -28.15 -0.50
CA GLY A 247 11.21 -27.50 0.79
C GLY A 247 10.49 -26.16 0.70
N TYR A 248 9.86 -25.86 -0.44
CA TYR A 248 9.10 -24.62 -0.65
C TYR A 248 7.68 -24.67 -0.10
N LEU A 249 7.08 -25.86 0.00
CA LEU A 249 5.77 -26.09 0.60
C LEU A 249 5.90 -27.00 1.82
N GLU A 250 5.10 -26.74 2.87
CA GLU A 250 4.96 -27.72 3.95
C GLU A 250 4.29 -28.98 3.39
N LYS A 251 4.77 -30.16 3.80
CA LYS A 251 4.12 -31.43 3.44
C LYS A 251 2.69 -31.41 3.96
N VAL A 252 1.74 -31.10 3.08
CA VAL A 252 0.33 -31.32 3.37
C VAL A 252 0.16 -32.83 3.51
N LYS A 253 0.01 -33.32 4.74
CA LYS A 253 -0.35 -34.72 4.98
C LYS A 253 -1.72 -34.94 4.35
N ARG A 254 -1.76 -35.55 3.16
CA ARG A 254 -2.98 -36.17 2.65
C ARG A 254 -3.31 -37.31 3.62
N SER A 255 -4.39 -37.15 4.38
CA SER A 255 -5.04 -38.28 5.03
C SER A 255 -5.60 -39.16 3.91
N ASN A 256 -4.94 -40.29 3.66
CA ASN A 256 -5.51 -41.36 2.87
C ASN A 256 -6.55 -42.05 3.76
N ASP A 257 -7.80 -41.62 3.66
CA ASP A 257 -8.95 -42.41 4.09
C ASP A 257 -9.65 -42.88 2.81
N ASP A 258 -9.21 -44.00 2.26
CA ASP A 258 -10.00 -44.83 1.36
C ASP A 258 -9.69 -46.31 1.67
N ASP A 259 -10.74 -46.99 2.13
CA ASP A 259 -11.09 -48.39 1.94
C ASP A 259 -10.09 -49.52 2.28
N GLU A 260 -10.25 -50.09 3.48
CA GLU A 260 -10.24 -51.56 3.61
C GLU A 260 -11.67 -52.04 3.87
N GLY A 261 -12.31 -52.51 2.79
CA GLY A 261 -13.44 -53.41 2.90
C GLY A 261 -12.97 -54.79 3.37
N SER A 262 -13.54 -55.27 4.46
CA SER A 262 -13.44 -56.67 4.87
C SER A 262 -14.81 -57.33 4.71
N ASN A 263 -14.91 -58.17 3.69
CA ASN A 263 -15.80 -59.33 3.63
C ASN A 263 -15.52 -60.22 4.84
N GLU A 264 -16.56 -60.56 5.59
CA GLU A 264 -16.96 -61.94 5.95
C GLU A 264 -18.37 -61.94 6.54
#